data_AF-A0A973DUF1-F1
#
_entry.id   AF-A0A973DUF1-F1
#
_cell.length_a   1.000
_cell.length_b   1.000
_cell.length_c   1.000
_cell.angle_alpha   90.00
_cell.angle_beta   90.00
_cell.angle_gamma   90.00
#
_symmetry.space_group_name_H-M   'P 1'
#
loop_
_entity.id
_entity.type
_entity.pdbx_description
1 polymer ?
#
loop_
_entity_poly.entity_id
_entity_poly.type
_entity_poly.pdbx_seq_one_letter_code
_entity_poly.pdbx_strand_id
1 'polypeptide(L)'
;VKFAKPKEGALTWVCGLMVHKDAPNLDRAYDVIDSLLSVESGKFMINDYGYGHSNSKSFDAFDEETLVGLGLSKNPAEILEAGHFQIPQTQDWETRMNETFEQIKAGF
;
A
#
# COMPACT_ATOMS: atom_id res chain seq x y z
N VAL A 1 16.62 -3.81 -10.13
CA VAL A 1 16.77 -3.78 -8.65
C VAL A 1 16.17 -5.07 -8.12
N LYS A 2 16.66 -5.63 -7.01
CA LYS A 2 16.06 -6.85 -6.39
C LYS A 2 15.44 -6.48 -5.05
N PHE A 3 14.16 -6.75 -4.87
CA PHE A 3 13.46 -6.50 -3.61
C PHE A 3 13.85 -7.52 -2.54
N ALA A 4 13.84 -7.09 -1.28
CA ALA A 4 14.06 -7.98 -0.15
C ALA A 4 12.88 -8.97 -0.02
N LYS A 5 13.18 -10.21 0.33
CA LYS A 5 12.19 -11.24 0.66
C LYS A 5 12.51 -11.82 2.05
N PRO A 6 12.15 -11.12 3.14
CA PRO A 6 12.38 -11.62 4.49
C PRO A 6 11.65 -12.94 4.70
N LYS A 7 12.32 -13.92 5.33
CA LYS A 7 11.73 -15.25 5.57
C LYS A 7 10.61 -15.22 6.61
N GLU A 8 10.63 -14.20 7.47
CA GLU A 8 9.65 -13.95 8.51
C GLU A 8 8.37 -13.30 7.96
N GLY A 9 8.37 -12.84 6.71
CA GLY A 9 7.29 -12.05 6.09
C GLY A 9 7.65 -10.57 5.96
N ALA A 10 7.00 -9.88 5.02
CA ALA A 10 7.21 -8.45 4.79
C ALA A 10 6.24 -7.62 5.64
N LEU A 11 6.65 -6.40 6.00
CA LEU A 11 5.71 -5.38 6.46
C LEU A 11 4.81 -4.99 5.29
N THR A 12 3.50 -5.15 5.48
CA THR A 12 2.50 -4.89 4.45
C THR A 12 1.57 -3.78 4.89
N TRP A 13 1.25 -2.90 3.94
CA TRP A 13 0.35 -1.77 4.14
C TRP A 13 -0.61 -1.66 2.96
N VAL A 14 -1.77 -1.05 3.21
CA VAL A 14 -2.75 -0.68 2.17
C VAL A 14 -3.07 0.79 2.35
N CYS A 15 -2.65 1.61 1.39
CA CYS A 15 -3.06 3.01 1.34
C CYS A 15 -4.45 3.10 0.69
N GLY A 16 -5.23 4.09 1.14
CA GLY A 16 -6.55 4.36 0.61
C GLY A 16 -6.86 5.84 0.64
N LEU A 17 -7.91 6.21 -0.08
CA LEU A 17 -8.44 7.57 -0.08
C LEU A 17 -9.43 7.72 1.07
N MET A 18 -9.44 8.91 1.68
CA MET A 18 -10.43 9.27 2.68
C MET A 18 -11.06 10.61 2.33
N VAL A 19 -12.36 10.74 2.57
CA VAL A 19 -13.07 12.01 2.44
C VAL A 19 -13.15 12.65 3.82
N HIS A 20 -12.64 13.87 3.94
CA HIS A 20 -12.74 14.63 5.19
C HIS A 20 -14.22 14.98 5.48
N LYS A 21 -14.63 14.97 6.76
CA LYS A 21 -16.02 15.26 7.16
C LYS A 21 -16.54 16.62 6.70
N ASP A 22 -15.63 17.59 6.55
CA ASP A 22 -15.92 18.97 6.13
C ASP A 22 -15.60 19.20 4.63
N ALA A 23 -15.55 18.14 3.81
CA ALA A 23 -15.25 18.28 2.38
C ALA A 23 -16.31 19.15 1.68
N PRO A 24 -15.92 20.28 1.07
CA PRO A 24 -16.87 21.26 0.55
C PRO A 24 -17.54 20.84 -0.77
N ASN A 25 -17.01 19.81 -1.44
CA ASN A 25 -17.50 19.34 -2.74
C ASN A 25 -17.48 17.81 -2.78
N LEU A 26 -18.48 17.18 -2.17
CA LEU A 26 -18.54 15.72 -2.01
C LEU A 26 -18.62 14.98 -3.34
N ASP A 27 -19.45 15.43 -4.29
CA ASP A 27 -19.59 14.78 -5.60
C ASP A 27 -18.26 14.73 -6.36
N ARG A 28 -17.50 15.83 -6.35
CA ARG A 28 -16.18 15.88 -6.97
C ARG A 28 -15.16 14.98 -6.27
N ALA A 29 -15.29 14.81 -4.95
CA ALA A 29 -14.43 13.87 -4.23
C ALA A 29 -14.72 12.43 -4.68
N TYR A 30 -16.00 12.09 -4.91
CA TYR A 30 -16.37 10.79 -5.47
C TYR A 30 -15.87 10.59 -6.91
N ASP A 31 -15.93 11.62 -7.76
CA ASP A 31 -15.37 11.55 -9.12
C ASP A 31 -13.87 11.21 -9.10
N VAL A 32 -13.12 11.79 -8.16
CA VAL A 32 -11.68 11.50 -8.00
C VAL A 32 -11.47 10.07 -7.48
N ILE A 33 -12.26 9.62 -6.52
CA ILE A 33 -12.16 8.24 -5.99
C ILE A 33 -12.46 7.23 -7.10
N ASP A 34 -13.52 7.44 -7.88
CA ASP A 34 -13.87 6.55 -9.00
C ASP A 34 -12.76 6.50 -10.06
N SER A 35 -12.22 7.66 -10.42
CA SER A 35 -11.06 7.76 -11.33
C SER A 35 -9.86 6.96 -10.82
N LEU A 36 -9.51 7.10 -9.53
CA LEU A 36 -8.39 6.38 -8.93
C LEU A 36 -8.64 4.87 -8.79
N LEU A 37 -9.89 4.43 -8.68
CA LEU A 37 -10.24 3.01 -8.69
C LEU A 37 -10.29 2.38 -10.09
N SER A 38 -10.12 3.19 -11.15
CA SER A 38 -10.18 2.72 -12.53
C SER A 38 -9.08 1.70 -12.85
N VAL A 39 -9.33 0.86 -13.86
CA VAL A 39 -8.35 -0.12 -14.33
C VAL A 39 -7.09 0.57 -14.84
N GLU A 40 -7.23 1.71 -15.53
CA GLU A 40 -6.13 2.48 -16.10
C GLU A 40 -5.23 3.08 -15.02
N SER A 41 -5.82 3.64 -13.95
CA SER A 41 -5.05 4.09 -12.79
C SER A 41 -4.28 2.93 -12.13
N GLY A 42 -4.91 1.76 -11.99
CA GLY A 42 -4.22 0.60 -11.45
C GLY A 42 -3.09 0.07 -12.35
N LYS A 43 -3.26 0.12 -13.68
CA LYS A 43 -2.18 -0.22 -14.63
C LYS A 43 -0.99 0.72 -14.47
N PHE A 44 -1.26 2.03 -14.38
CA PHE A 44 -0.23 3.03 -14.13
C PHE A 44 0.50 2.76 -12.80
N MET A 45 -0.24 2.50 -11.72
CA MET A 45 0.37 2.20 -10.41
C MET A 45 1.30 0.98 -10.44
N ILE A 46 0.90 -0.09 -11.13
CA ILE A 46 1.70 -1.31 -11.24
C ILE A 46 2.91 -1.09 -12.15
N ASN A 47 2.72 -0.52 -13.35
CA ASN A 47 3.77 -0.41 -14.34
C ASN A 47 4.83 0.65 -13.98
N ASP A 48 4.38 1.83 -13.57
CA ASP A 48 5.24 2.99 -13.45
C ASP A 48 5.81 3.12 -12.03
N TYR A 49 5.03 2.77 -11.01
CA TYR A 49 5.43 2.87 -9.60
C TYR A 49 5.76 1.53 -8.95
N GLY A 50 5.43 0.39 -9.58
CA GLY A 50 5.68 -0.93 -9.02
C GLY A 50 4.80 -1.29 -7.83
N TYR A 51 3.70 -0.56 -7.60
CA TYR A 51 2.77 -0.83 -6.50
C TYR A 51 1.59 -1.67 -6.99
N GLY A 52 1.12 -2.58 -6.13
CA GLY A 52 -0.17 -3.23 -6.32
C GLY A 52 -1.33 -2.22 -6.27
N HIS A 53 -2.51 -2.64 -6.74
CA HIS A 53 -3.70 -1.81 -6.78
C HIS A 53 -4.92 -2.50 -6.17
N SER A 54 -5.91 -1.73 -5.70
CA SER A 54 -7.15 -2.28 -5.13
C SER A 54 -8.09 -2.88 -6.19
N ASN A 55 -7.94 -2.49 -7.45
CA ASN A 55 -8.68 -3.07 -8.57
C ASN A 55 -7.91 -4.27 -9.16
N SER A 56 -8.35 -5.49 -8.84
CA SER A 56 -7.70 -6.72 -9.29
C SER A 56 -7.66 -6.88 -10.81
N LYS A 57 -8.61 -6.26 -11.55
CA LYS A 57 -8.63 -6.31 -13.02
C LYS A 57 -7.42 -5.59 -13.65
N SER A 58 -6.76 -4.69 -12.93
CA SER A 58 -5.54 -4.03 -13.42
C SER A 58 -4.37 -5.00 -13.58
N PHE A 59 -4.35 -6.09 -12.80
CA PHE A 59 -3.30 -7.12 -12.87
C PHE A 59 -3.41 -7.98 -14.13
N ASP A 60 -4.57 -8.01 -14.79
CA ASP A 60 -4.79 -8.76 -16.03
C ASP A 60 -3.92 -8.24 -17.19
N ALA A 61 -3.48 -6.98 -17.11
CA ALA A 61 -2.66 -6.33 -18.12
C ALA A 61 -1.18 -6.75 -18.11
N PHE A 62 -0.72 -7.46 -17.08
CA PHE A 62 0.68 -7.84 -16.89
C PHE A 62 0.83 -9.36 -16.89
N ASP A 63 1.96 -9.85 -17.39
CA ASP A 63 2.32 -11.26 -17.23
C ASP A 63 2.85 -11.55 -15.82
N GLU A 64 2.95 -12.84 -15.49
CA GLU A 64 3.40 -13.28 -14.18
C GLU A 64 4.86 -12.90 -13.90
N GLU A 65 5.73 -12.98 -14.90
CA GLU A 65 7.15 -12.64 -14.77
C GLU A 65 7.34 -11.17 -14.36
N THR A 66 6.59 -10.25 -14.99
CA THR A 66 6.59 -8.82 -14.66
C THR A 66 6.12 -8.60 -13.23
N LEU A 67 5.00 -9.20 -12.82
CA LEU A 67 4.45 -9.04 -11.48
C LEU A 67 5.40 -9.59 -10.40
N VAL A 68 5.97 -10.78 -10.62
CA VAL A 68 6.96 -11.36 -9.69
C VAL A 68 8.22 -10.50 -9.62
N GLY A 69 8.66 -9.92 -10.74
CA GLY A 69 9.78 -8.96 -10.78
C GLY A 69 9.55 -7.72 -9.92
N LEU A 70 8.29 -7.32 -9.75
CA LEU A 70 7.85 -6.21 -8.88
C LEU A 70 7.56 -6.66 -7.44
N GLY A 71 7.68 -7.95 -7.12
CA GLY A 71 7.30 -8.50 -5.82
C GLY A 71 5.78 -8.59 -5.62
N LEU A 72 5.02 -8.62 -6.70
CA LEU A 72 3.56 -8.74 -6.73
C LEU A 72 3.12 -10.14 -7.19
N SER A 73 1.81 -10.42 -7.06
CA SER A 73 1.17 -11.63 -7.58
C SER A 73 -0.01 -11.25 -8.46
N LYS A 74 -0.34 -12.13 -9.43
CA LYS A 74 -1.61 -12.08 -10.18
C LYS A 74 -2.82 -12.11 -9.27
N ASN A 75 -2.71 -12.79 -8.13
CA ASN A 75 -3.72 -12.80 -7.09
C ASN A 75 -3.23 -11.93 -5.91
N PRO A 76 -3.68 -10.67 -5.79
CA PRO A 76 -3.21 -9.76 -4.75
C PRO A 76 -3.42 -10.28 -3.32
N ALA A 77 -4.40 -11.16 -3.11
CA ALA A 77 -4.65 -11.78 -1.81
C ALA A 77 -3.44 -12.55 -1.28
N GLU A 78 -2.64 -13.18 -2.14
CA GLU A 78 -1.43 -13.92 -1.74
C GLU A 78 -0.39 -12.99 -1.09
N ILE A 79 -0.24 -11.77 -1.60
CA ILE A 79 0.66 -10.76 -1.05
C ILE A 79 0.13 -10.21 0.26
N LEU A 80 -1.19 -9.98 0.34
CA LEU A 80 -1.83 -9.47 1.54
C LEU A 80 -1.78 -10.50 2.68
N GLU A 81 -2.13 -11.76 2.43
CA GLU A 81 -2.14 -12.83 3.43
C GLU A 81 -0.74 -13.20 3.94
N ALA A 82 0.29 -13.08 3.10
CA ALA A 82 1.68 -13.31 3.50
C ALA A 82 2.29 -12.13 4.28
N GLY A 83 1.57 -11.02 4.38
CA GLY A 83 2.02 -9.76 4.96
C GLY A 83 1.79 -9.61 6.46
N HIS A 84 2.67 -8.86 7.12
CA HIS A 84 2.45 -8.37 8.48
C HIS A 84 1.87 -6.96 8.45
N PHE A 85 0.64 -6.79 8.91
CA PHE A 85 -0.01 -5.49 8.99
C PHE A 85 0.23 -4.83 10.35
N GLN A 86 0.31 -3.50 10.33
CA GLN A 86 0.22 -2.73 11.57
C GLN A 86 -1.18 -2.85 12.17
N ILE A 87 -1.24 -3.00 13.48
CA ILE A 87 -2.50 -2.92 14.24
C ILE A 87 -2.59 -1.56 14.94
N PRO A 88 -3.80 -1.03 15.20
CA PRO A 88 -3.98 0.18 15.97
C PRO A 88 -3.26 0.10 17.32
N GLN A 89 -2.54 1.16 17.67
CA GLN A 89 -1.78 1.23 18.92
C GLN A 89 -2.43 2.21 19.90
N THR A 90 -2.15 2.05 21.19
CA THR A 90 -2.51 3.05 22.21
C THR A 90 -1.62 4.27 22.10
N GLN A 91 -2.12 5.45 22.49
CA GLN A 91 -1.33 6.68 22.51
C GLN A 91 -0.01 6.54 23.29
N ASP A 92 -0.04 5.89 24.46
CA ASP A 92 1.15 5.67 25.29
C ASP A 92 2.23 4.87 24.54
N TRP A 93 1.81 3.84 23.79
CA TRP A 93 2.71 3.04 22.97
C TRP A 93 3.30 3.83 21.81
N GLU A 94 2.47 4.60 21.09
CA GLU A 94 2.94 5.44 19.98
C GLU A 94 3.94 6.49 20.43
N THR A 95 3.68 7.17 21.55
CA THR A 95 4.60 8.15 22.14
C THR A 95 5.94 7.49 22.46
N ARG A 96 5.92 6.35 23.16
CA ARG A 96 7.15 5.61 23.49
C ARG A 96 7.92 5.15 22.25
N MET A 97 7.22 4.65 21.22
CA MET A 97 7.83 4.21 19.97
C MET A 97 8.52 5.38 19.26
N ASN A 98 7.87 6.54 19.20
CA ASN A 98 8.41 7.75 18.58
C ASN A 98 9.64 8.27 19.35
N GLU A 99 9.56 8.37 20.68
CA GLU A 99 10.70 8.78 21.52
C GLU A 99 11.90 7.84 21.32
N THR A 100 11.65 6.54 21.29
CA THR A 100 12.69 5.53 21.04
C THR A 100 13.30 5.71 19.65
N PHE A 101 12.49 5.96 18.62
CA PHE A 101 12.98 6.21 17.26
C PHE A 101 13.83 7.48 17.18
N GLU A 102 13.45 8.55 17.89
CA GLU A 102 14.26 9.77 17.98
C GLU A 102 15.63 9.51 18.66
N GLN A 103 15.66 8.71 19.72
CA GLN A 103 16.91 8.30 20.37
C GLN A 103 17.82 7.49 19.42
N ILE A 104 17.24 6.53 18.67
CA ILE A 104 17.98 5.73 17.68
C ILE A 104 18.59 6.64 16.62
N LYS A 105 17.84 7.61 16.07
CA LYS A 105 18.38 8.57 15.11
C LYS A 105 19.50 9.43 15.70
N ALA A 106 19.45 9.71 17.01
CA ALA A 106 20.50 10.45 17.73
C ALA A 106 21.74 9.58 18.07
N GLY A 107 21.69 8.26 17.81
CA GLY A 107 22.80 7.34 18.00
C GLY A 107 22.75 6.49 19.28
N PHE A 108 21.55 6.19 19.80
CA PHE A 108 21.31 5.47 21.07
C PHE A 108 20.40 4.25 20.92
#